data_AF-A0A8J3SWY8-F1
#
_entry.id   AF-A0A8J3SWY8-F1
#
_cell.length_a   1.000
_cell.length_b   1.000
_cell.length_c   1.000
_cell.angle_alpha   90.00
_cell.angle_beta   90.00
_cell.angle_gamma   90.00
#
_symmetry.space_group_name_H-M   'P 1'
#
loop_
_entity.id
_entity.type
_entity.pdbx_description
1 polymer ?
#
loop_
_entity_poly.entity_id
_entity_poly.type
_entity_poly.pdbx_seq_one_letter_code
_entity_poly.pdbx_strand_id
1 'polypeptide(L)'
;MNTLKRGALRLTMLGGLVAALASAPGTAQAAAAPGDLVVERVSGAITIVPGGTAVNDTVEVLKVGSVFRVSNTTGTLKATPGKGCTQVTTKVVDCGTGVTGLSANLGGGNDTFTARVPLTGAVVGGDGSDVFNAGLSTGGGTTLTYQGGAGSSDMVSYAQANVGVFIRKDTVNNDGRNAGGNIDRDKVLGDVEVVVGSRFGDTIEGDSAPEIINGLGGNDRLSAGGGNDRIVADDGGFDAVVSCGSGTGDIADADAADQPTDCETVNS
;
A
#
# COMPACT_ATOMS: atom_id res chain seq x y z
N MET A 1 71.33 -26.76 -30.50
CA MET A 1 70.22 -26.28 -29.65
C MET A 1 70.85 -25.76 -28.35
N ASN A 2 71.11 -24.46 -28.26
CA ASN A 2 71.96 -23.86 -27.23
C ASN A 2 71.32 -22.62 -26.59
N THR A 3 71.12 -22.73 -25.27
CA THR A 3 71.44 -21.74 -24.20
C THR A 3 70.81 -20.34 -24.19
N LEU A 4 69.88 -20.16 -23.23
CA LEU A 4 69.78 -19.10 -22.20
C LEU A 4 70.35 -17.70 -22.49
N LYS A 5 69.51 -16.66 -22.34
CA LYS A 5 69.91 -15.36 -21.76
C LYS A 5 68.81 -14.76 -20.87
N ARG A 6 69.21 -14.49 -19.63
CA ARG A 6 68.46 -13.78 -18.57
C ARG A 6 68.38 -12.28 -18.90
N GLY A 7 67.22 -11.68 -18.68
CA GLY A 7 67.03 -10.23 -18.62
C GLY A 7 66.37 -9.86 -17.30
N ALA A 8 67.13 -9.25 -16.38
CA ALA A 8 66.61 -8.65 -15.16
C ALA A 8 66.04 -7.27 -15.51
N LEU A 9 64.79 -6.98 -15.13
CA LEU A 9 64.24 -5.63 -15.20
C LEU A 9 63.90 -5.12 -13.81
N ARG A 10 64.46 -3.94 -13.52
CA ARG A 10 64.53 -3.26 -12.24
C ARG A 10 63.17 -2.74 -11.79
N LEU A 11 62.89 -2.94 -10.52
CA LEU A 11 61.81 -2.33 -9.75
C LEU A 11 62.15 -0.86 -9.49
N THR A 12 61.38 0.06 -10.06
CA THR A 12 61.49 1.50 -9.78
C THR A 12 60.23 1.93 -9.03
N MET A 13 60.37 2.18 -7.73
CA MET A 13 59.34 2.85 -6.92
C MET A 13 59.29 4.32 -7.34
N LEU A 14 58.13 4.79 -7.81
CA LEU A 14 57.82 6.21 -7.93
C LEU A 14 56.83 6.56 -6.82
N GLY A 15 57.26 7.48 -5.94
CA GLY A 15 56.46 7.99 -4.83
C GLY A 15 55.25 8.78 -5.32
N GLY A 16 54.06 8.38 -4.86
CA GLY A 16 52.82 9.10 -5.02
C GLY A 16 52.69 10.19 -3.96
N LEU A 17 52.59 11.44 -4.44
CA LEU A 17 52.30 12.64 -3.68
C LEU A 17 50.91 12.52 -3.01
N VAL A 18 50.85 12.51 -1.67
CA VAL A 18 49.59 12.55 -0.93
C VAL A 18 49.10 14.00 -0.94
N ALA A 19 48.12 14.30 -1.79
CA ALA A 19 47.39 15.57 -1.74
C ALA A 19 46.41 15.52 -0.56
N ALA A 20 46.69 16.31 0.47
CA ALA A 20 45.74 16.55 1.56
C ALA A 20 44.57 17.38 1.02
N LEU A 21 43.39 16.75 0.89
CA LEU A 21 42.14 17.49 0.69
C LEU A 21 41.75 18.13 2.02
N ALA A 22 41.84 19.47 2.07
CA ALA A 22 41.25 20.26 3.14
C ALA A 22 39.72 20.11 3.08
N SER A 23 39.13 19.56 4.14
CA SER A 23 37.68 19.57 4.35
C SER A 23 37.24 21.01 4.65
N ALA A 24 36.48 21.60 3.72
CA ALA A 24 35.75 22.83 4.02
C ALA A 24 34.74 22.54 5.14
N PRO A 25 34.51 23.46 6.10
CA PRO A 25 33.43 23.33 7.06
C PRO A 25 32.12 23.30 6.27
N GLY A 26 31.46 22.14 6.28
CA GLY A 26 30.13 21.99 5.71
C GLY A 26 29.22 23.03 6.34
N THR A 27 28.56 23.83 5.50
CA THR A 27 27.36 24.55 5.92
C THR A 27 26.47 23.53 6.60
N ALA A 28 26.19 23.70 7.88
CA ALA A 28 25.21 22.90 8.58
C ALA A 28 23.93 22.94 7.74
N GLN A 29 23.65 21.85 7.04
CA GLN A 29 22.36 21.62 6.42
C GLN A 29 21.39 21.70 7.60
N ALA A 30 20.51 22.71 7.59
CA ALA A 30 19.42 22.74 8.55
C ALA A 30 18.79 21.35 8.56
N ALA A 31 18.70 20.73 9.74
CA ALA A 31 17.99 19.47 9.89
C ALA A 31 16.64 19.64 9.17
N ALA A 32 16.37 18.79 8.17
CA ALA A 32 15.11 18.82 7.46
C ALA A 32 13.99 18.81 8.51
N ALA A 33 13.05 19.75 8.41
CA ALA A 33 11.86 19.70 9.26
C ALA A 33 11.20 18.32 9.09
N PRO A 34 10.52 17.78 10.12
CA PRO A 34 9.67 16.60 9.95
C PRO A 34 8.78 16.82 8.74
N GLY A 35 8.79 15.87 7.80
CA GLY A 35 8.32 16.09 6.44
C GLY A 35 6.81 16.14 6.34
N ASP A 36 6.21 17.35 6.28
CA ASP A 36 4.79 17.53 6.00
C ASP A 36 4.41 16.84 4.67
N LEU A 37 3.34 16.04 4.62
CA LEU A 37 2.79 15.63 3.32
C LEU A 37 2.41 16.88 2.53
N VAL A 38 2.92 16.98 1.31
CA VAL A 38 2.62 18.11 0.42
C VAL A 38 1.43 17.74 -0.44
N VAL A 39 0.41 18.60 -0.44
CA VAL A 39 -0.84 18.39 -1.15
C VAL A 39 -1.00 19.46 -2.23
N GLU A 40 -1.26 19.03 -3.45
CA GLU A 40 -1.56 19.90 -4.57
C GLU A 40 -2.67 19.35 -5.45
N ARG A 41 -3.22 20.21 -6.30
CA ARG A 41 -4.18 19.83 -7.35
C ARG A 41 -3.62 20.21 -8.71
N VAL A 42 -3.36 19.19 -9.52
CA VAL A 42 -2.82 19.33 -10.88
C VAL A 42 -3.76 18.64 -11.85
N SER A 43 -4.18 19.36 -12.90
CA SER A 43 -5.04 18.81 -13.97
C SER A 43 -6.32 18.12 -13.48
N GLY A 44 -6.91 18.60 -12.38
CA GLY A 44 -8.14 18.02 -11.81
C GLY A 44 -7.95 16.85 -10.85
N ALA A 45 -6.70 16.40 -10.65
CA ALA A 45 -6.35 15.35 -9.69
C ALA A 45 -5.71 15.94 -8.42
N ILE A 46 -5.94 15.32 -7.27
CA ILE A 46 -5.18 15.58 -6.04
C ILE A 46 -3.87 14.78 -6.11
N THR A 47 -2.75 15.44 -5.84
CA THR A 47 -1.45 14.81 -5.66
C THR A 47 -1.03 14.99 -4.20
N ILE A 48 -0.64 13.89 -3.54
CA ILE A 48 -0.06 13.86 -2.21
C ILE A 48 1.34 13.28 -2.36
N VAL A 49 2.36 14.01 -1.90
CA VAL A 49 3.75 13.56 -1.94
C VAL A 49 4.41 13.69 -0.57
N PRO A 50 5.37 12.83 -0.23
CA PRO A 50 6.06 12.89 1.05
C PRO A 50 6.93 14.14 1.14
N GLY A 51 6.92 14.79 2.32
CA GLY A 51 7.71 16.00 2.57
C GLY A 51 9.09 15.76 3.19
N GLY A 52 9.48 14.51 3.47
CA GLY A 52 10.72 14.22 4.17
C GLY A 52 10.75 12.86 4.88
N THR A 53 11.25 12.86 6.12
CA THR A 53 11.49 11.66 6.95
C THR A 53 10.24 10.81 7.17
N ALA A 54 10.43 9.52 7.41
CA ALA A 54 9.36 8.58 7.76
C ALA A 54 8.52 9.07 8.95
N VAL A 55 7.22 9.24 8.73
CA VAL A 55 6.22 9.68 9.71
C VAL A 55 4.95 8.88 9.44
N ASN A 56 4.37 8.29 10.49
CA ASN A 56 3.09 7.61 10.36
C ASN A 56 1.97 8.63 10.12
N ASP A 57 1.40 8.61 8.93
CA ASP A 57 0.34 9.49 8.47
C ASP A 57 -1.01 8.77 8.43
N THR A 58 -2.08 9.49 8.73
CA THR A 58 -3.45 8.95 8.67
C THR A 58 -4.26 9.88 7.80
N VAL A 59 -4.20 9.61 6.50
CA VAL A 59 -4.72 10.42 5.42
C VAL A 59 -6.12 10.01 5.04
N GLU A 60 -7.03 10.99 4.99
CA GLU A 60 -8.40 10.79 4.52
C GLU A 60 -8.75 11.82 3.45
N VAL A 61 -9.33 11.34 2.35
CA VAL A 61 -9.90 12.17 1.29
C VAL A 61 -11.42 12.04 1.33
N LEU A 62 -12.11 13.15 1.57
CA LEU A 62 -13.57 13.20 1.66
C LEU A 62 -14.13 14.45 0.98
N LYS A 63 -15.46 14.56 0.94
CA LYS A 63 -16.16 15.74 0.44
C LYS A 63 -16.89 16.47 1.56
N VAL A 64 -16.59 17.75 1.76
CA VAL A 64 -17.35 18.67 2.63
C VAL A 64 -18.19 19.59 1.74
N GLY A 65 -19.49 19.31 1.64
CA GLY A 65 -20.36 19.99 0.68
C GLY A 65 -19.96 19.64 -0.76
N SER A 66 -19.43 20.62 -1.52
CA SER A 66 -18.89 20.41 -2.87
C SER A 66 -17.37 20.25 -2.91
N VAL A 67 -16.68 20.58 -1.81
CA VAL A 67 -15.23 20.70 -1.73
C VAL A 67 -14.61 19.36 -1.34
N PHE A 68 -13.59 18.94 -2.10
CA PHE A 68 -12.74 17.82 -1.76
C PHE A 68 -11.71 18.26 -0.73
N ARG A 69 -11.63 17.52 0.36
CA ARG A 69 -10.78 17.80 1.51
C ARG A 69 -9.85 16.63 1.74
N VAL A 70 -8.58 16.93 1.94
CA VAL A 70 -7.57 16.01 2.45
C VAL A 70 -7.31 16.37 3.91
N SER A 71 -7.33 15.38 4.80
CA SER A 71 -6.90 15.53 6.18
C SER A 71 -5.84 14.52 6.55
N ASN A 72 -4.92 14.88 7.45
CA ASN A 72 -3.96 13.98 8.06
C ASN A 72 -4.06 14.11 9.59
N THR A 73 -4.49 13.06 10.29
CA THR A 73 -4.78 13.14 11.73
C THR A 73 -3.58 12.91 12.62
N THR A 74 -2.56 12.18 12.15
CA THR A 74 -1.34 11.84 12.90
C THR A 74 -0.15 12.72 12.51
N GLY A 75 -0.08 13.16 11.25
CA GLY A 75 0.95 14.07 10.76
C GLY A 75 0.43 15.47 10.40
N THR A 76 1.16 16.14 9.53
CA THR A 76 0.88 17.49 9.04
C THR A 76 0.77 17.50 7.52
N LEU A 77 -0.01 18.45 7.01
CA LEU A 77 -0.21 18.71 5.59
C LEU A 77 0.26 20.10 5.23
N LYS A 78 0.83 20.23 4.03
CA LYS A 78 1.20 21.50 3.43
C LYS A 78 0.63 21.63 2.02
N ALA A 79 -0.27 22.59 1.82
CA ALA A 79 -0.77 22.92 0.50
C ALA A 79 0.29 23.68 -0.30
N THR A 80 0.55 23.27 -1.55
CA THR A 80 1.43 24.04 -2.45
C THR A 80 0.72 25.32 -2.92
N PRO A 81 1.27 26.52 -2.63
CA PRO A 81 0.64 27.77 -3.02
C PRO A 81 0.39 27.86 -4.54
N GLY A 82 -0.82 28.26 -4.93
CA GLY A 82 -1.20 28.44 -6.33
C GLY A 82 -1.50 27.14 -7.11
N LYS A 83 -1.45 25.97 -6.47
CA LYS A 83 -1.73 24.67 -7.10
C LYS A 83 -3.11 24.13 -6.77
N GLY A 84 -4.14 24.98 -6.77
CA GLY A 84 -5.54 24.56 -6.67
C GLY A 84 -6.02 23.97 -5.32
N CYS A 85 -5.12 23.77 -4.36
CA CYS A 85 -5.47 23.46 -2.97
C CYS A 85 -5.19 24.65 -2.05
N THR A 86 -5.97 24.78 -0.98
CA THR A 86 -5.90 25.84 0.02
C THR A 86 -5.67 25.23 1.40
N GLN A 87 -4.67 25.73 2.13
CA GLN A 87 -4.42 25.33 3.50
C GLN A 87 -5.58 25.77 4.40
N VAL A 88 -6.15 24.86 5.19
CA VAL A 88 -7.20 25.19 6.18
C VAL A 88 -6.60 25.19 7.60
N THR A 89 -5.95 24.09 7.97
CA THR A 89 -5.17 23.95 9.21
C THR A 89 -3.90 23.18 8.89
N THR A 90 -2.97 23.02 9.84
CA THR A 90 -1.79 22.16 9.64
C THR A 90 -2.12 20.69 9.35
N LYS A 91 -3.38 20.27 9.52
CA LYS A 91 -3.86 18.90 9.30
C LYS A 91 -4.90 18.78 8.19
N VAL A 92 -5.29 19.89 7.56
CA VAL A 92 -6.41 19.92 6.62
C VAL A 92 -6.09 20.83 5.44
N VAL A 93 -6.30 20.30 4.23
CA VAL A 93 -6.15 21.00 2.95
C VAL A 93 -7.41 20.80 2.11
N ASP A 94 -7.96 21.89 1.56
CA ASP A 94 -9.12 21.86 0.68
C ASP A 94 -8.68 22.02 -0.78
N CYS A 95 -9.03 21.07 -1.66
CA CYS A 95 -8.59 21.00 -3.05
C CYS A 95 -9.69 21.38 -4.06
N GLY A 96 -10.64 22.20 -3.64
CA GLY A 96 -11.71 22.71 -4.50
C GLY A 96 -12.72 21.64 -4.91
N THR A 97 -13.40 21.85 -6.03
CA THR A 97 -14.53 21.01 -6.49
C THR A 97 -14.19 20.23 -7.76
N GLY A 98 -14.96 19.18 -8.05
CA GLY A 98 -14.83 18.41 -9.30
C GLY A 98 -13.49 17.67 -9.44
N VAL A 99 -12.96 17.17 -8.32
CA VAL A 99 -11.80 16.26 -8.35
C VAL A 99 -12.28 14.89 -8.77
N THR A 100 -11.57 14.26 -9.69
CA THR A 100 -11.82 12.87 -10.10
C THR A 100 -10.58 11.99 -9.99
N GLY A 101 -9.39 12.60 -9.92
CA GLY A 101 -8.11 11.90 -9.90
C GLY A 101 -7.41 11.96 -8.54
N LEU A 102 -6.61 10.93 -8.26
CA LEU A 102 -5.73 10.86 -7.09
C LEU A 102 -4.37 10.27 -7.45
N SER A 103 -3.29 10.87 -6.97
CA SER A 103 -1.95 10.29 -6.91
C SER A 103 -1.41 10.50 -5.51
N ALA A 104 -1.43 9.48 -4.66
CA ALA A 104 -0.93 9.57 -3.30
C ALA A 104 0.32 8.71 -3.12
N ASN A 105 1.38 9.30 -2.57
CA ASN A 105 2.54 8.62 -2.04
C ASN A 105 2.68 9.08 -0.59
N LEU A 106 2.55 8.15 0.36
CA LEU A 106 2.52 8.44 1.80
C LEU A 106 3.95 8.49 2.37
N GLY A 107 4.86 7.69 1.83
CA GLY A 107 6.29 7.91 1.95
C GLY A 107 6.95 6.83 2.79
N GLY A 108 7.17 7.11 4.06
CA GLY A 108 7.67 6.08 4.96
C GLY A 108 7.08 6.25 6.34
N GLY A 109 7.11 5.20 7.14
CA GLY A 109 6.28 5.09 8.33
C GLY A 109 5.13 4.13 8.08
N ASN A 110 4.39 3.81 9.13
CA ASN A 110 3.20 2.96 9.00
C ASN A 110 2.01 3.89 8.79
N ASP A 111 1.62 4.04 7.53
CA ASP A 111 0.63 4.99 7.10
C ASP A 111 -0.76 4.37 7.00
N THR A 112 -1.77 5.22 6.94
CA THR A 112 -3.15 4.82 6.73
C THR A 112 -3.79 5.74 5.73
N PHE A 113 -4.44 5.18 4.70
CA PHE A 113 -5.15 5.95 3.69
C PHE A 113 -6.62 5.54 3.61
N THR A 114 -7.50 6.53 3.46
CA THR A 114 -8.95 6.32 3.28
C THR A 114 -9.50 7.25 2.20
N ALA A 115 -10.21 6.71 1.21
CA ALA A 115 -11.00 7.48 0.26
C ALA A 115 -12.51 7.29 0.51
N ARG A 116 -13.21 8.37 0.85
CA ARG A 116 -14.69 8.37 1.04
C ARG A 116 -15.47 8.90 -0.16
N VAL A 117 -14.77 9.13 -1.26
CA VAL A 117 -15.28 9.76 -2.49
C VAL A 117 -14.82 8.99 -3.71
N PRO A 118 -15.58 9.01 -4.82
CA PRO A 118 -15.23 8.29 -6.03
C PRO A 118 -14.03 8.99 -6.68
N LEU A 119 -12.89 8.30 -6.69
CA LEU A 119 -11.62 8.76 -7.24
C LEU A 119 -11.01 7.66 -8.09
N THR A 120 -10.25 8.07 -9.10
CA THR A 120 -9.44 7.19 -9.95
C THR A 120 -7.98 7.53 -9.81
N GLY A 121 -7.12 6.53 -9.70
CA GLY A 121 -5.67 6.73 -9.67
C GLY A 121 -4.94 5.73 -8.80
N ALA A 122 -3.95 6.16 -8.02
CA ALA A 122 -3.09 5.27 -7.27
C ALA A 122 -2.75 5.82 -5.88
N VAL A 123 -2.51 4.88 -4.95
CA VAL A 123 -2.02 5.11 -3.60
C VAL A 123 -0.83 4.18 -3.38
N VAL A 124 0.30 4.77 -3.02
CA VAL A 124 1.54 4.07 -2.64
C VAL A 124 1.74 4.31 -1.15
N GLY A 125 1.82 3.23 -0.37
CA GLY A 125 2.16 3.28 1.04
C GLY A 125 3.60 3.76 1.23
N GLY A 126 4.55 2.95 0.78
CA GLY A 126 5.97 3.28 0.77
C GLY A 126 6.74 2.38 1.73
N ASP A 127 7.65 2.94 2.54
CA ASP A 127 8.40 2.17 3.53
C ASP A 127 7.57 1.99 4.81
N GLY A 128 7.21 0.77 5.24
CA GLY A 128 6.49 0.58 6.49
C GLY A 128 5.57 -0.62 6.50
N SER A 129 4.51 -0.54 7.29
CA SER A 129 3.37 -1.45 7.20
C SER A 129 2.14 -0.59 7.12
N ASP A 130 1.62 -0.44 5.92
CA ASP A 130 0.62 0.54 5.56
C ASP A 130 -0.79 -0.06 5.54
N VAL A 131 -1.80 0.79 5.74
CA VAL A 131 -3.21 0.37 5.76
C VAL A 131 -4.03 1.19 4.77
N PHE A 132 -4.61 0.50 3.79
CA PHE A 132 -5.59 1.06 2.86
C PHE A 132 -7.01 0.68 3.28
N ASN A 133 -7.75 1.62 3.87
CA ASN A 133 -9.17 1.41 4.19
C ASN A 133 -10.02 1.67 2.92
N ALA A 134 -10.46 0.59 2.29
CA ALA A 134 -11.14 0.57 1.00
C ALA A 134 -12.64 0.27 1.13
N GLY A 135 -13.41 0.52 0.07
CA GLY A 135 -14.87 0.30 0.05
C GLY A 135 -15.73 1.34 0.79
N LEU A 136 -15.16 2.47 1.22
CA LEU A 136 -15.89 3.52 1.96
C LEU A 136 -16.46 4.64 1.08
N SER A 137 -16.23 4.61 -0.23
CA SER A 137 -16.68 5.68 -1.14
C SER A 137 -18.20 5.77 -1.23
N THR A 138 -18.73 7.00 -1.17
CA THR A 138 -20.15 7.30 -1.33
C THR A 138 -20.43 8.05 -2.63
N GLY A 139 -21.57 7.78 -3.27
CA GLY A 139 -21.93 8.40 -4.56
C GLY A 139 -21.23 7.83 -5.79
N GLY A 140 -20.65 6.63 -5.65
CA GLY A 140 -19.91 5.90 -6.68
C GLY A 140 -18.80 5.06 -6.04
N GLY A 141 -18.18 4.18 -6.82
CA GLY A 141 -17.00 3.46 -6.37
C GLY A 141 -15.69 4.13 -6.76
N THR A 142 -14.61 3.62 -6.18
CA THR A 142 -13.25 4.00 -6.51
C THR A 142 -12.72 3.22 -7.72
N THR A 143 -11.62 3.70 -8.28
CA THR A 143 -10.78 2.97 -9.23
C THR A 143 -9.34 3.27 -8.85
N LEU A 144 -8.96 2.82 -7.67
CA LEU A 144 -7.65 3.06 -7.06
C LEU A 144 -6.78 1.82 -7.19
N THR A 145 -5.54 2.02 -7.61
CA THR A 145 -4.48 1.01 -7.47
C THR A 145 -3.83 1.19 -6.09
N TYR A 146 -3.86 0.15 -5.28
CA TYR A 146 -3.19 0.08 -3.98
C TYR A 146 -1.86 -0.64 -4.13
N GLN A 147 -0.79 0.06 -3.77
CA GLN A 147 0.57 -0.45 -3.75
C GLN A 147 1.10 -0.33 -2.32
N GLY A 148 1.49 -1.45 -1.71
CA GLY A 148 2.05 -1.46 -0.35
C GLY A 148 3.38 -0.73 -0.32
N GLY A 149 4.39 -1.32 -0.94
CA GLY A 149 5.72 -0.74 -1.08
C GLY A 149 6.77 -1.61 -0.40
N ALA A 150 7.71 -0.98 0.30
CA ALA A 150 8.70 -1.71 1.07
C ALA A 150 8.15 -1.93 2.48
N GLY A 151 7.88 -3.18 2.83
CA GLY A 151 7.24 -3.49 4.08
C GLY A 151 7.24 -4.97 4.32
N SER A 152 6.59 -5.38 5.40
CA SER A 152 6.34 -6.80 5.65
C SER A 152 4.88 -7.10 5.94
N SER A 153 4.00 -6.09 5.90
CA SER A 153 2.60 -6.24 6.32
C SER A 153 1.74 -5.07 5.83
N ASP A 154 1.78 -4.80 4.53
CA ASP A 154 0.87 -3.84 3.91
C ASP A 154 -0.52 -4.46 3.77
N MET A 155 -1.55 -3.70 4.11
CA MET A 155 -2.92 -4.19 4.25
C MET A 155 -3.88 -3.38 3.40
N VAL A 156 -4.72 -4.07 2.62
CA VAL A 156 -5.99 -3.50 2.14
C VAL A 156 -7.15 -4.08 2.95
N SER A 157 -7.99 -3.19 3.50
CA SER A 157 -9.13 -3.58 4.31
C SER A 157 -10.44 -3.05 3.75
N TYR A 158 -11.33 -3.97 3.40
CA TYR A 158 -12.71 -3.71 3.01
C TYR A 158 -13.69 -3.94 4.18
N ALA A 159 -13.21 -4.00 5.42
CA ALA A 159 -14.01 -4.35 6.60
C ALA A 159 -15.23 -3.44 6.81
N GLN A 160 -15.18 -2.21 6.30
CA GLN A 160 -16.26 -1.22 6.38
C GLN A 160 -17.09 -1.11 5.09
N ALA A 161 -16.84 -1.95 4.09
CA ALA A 161 -17.67 -2.06 2.91
C ALA A 161 -19.11 -2.43 3.30
N ASN A 162 -20.07 -1.86 2.57
CA ASN A 162 -21.50 -2.02 2.85
C ASN A 162 -22.17 -3.16 2.06
N VAL A 163 -21.37 -3.92 1.31
CA VAL A 163 -21.75 -5.10 0.49
C VAL A 163 -20.53 -6.02 0.41
N GLY A 164 -20.74 -7.26 -0.06
CA GLY A 164 -19.65 -8.19 -0.34
C GLY A 164 -18.67 -7.65 -1.37
N VAL A 165 -17.41 -8.06 -1.26
CA VAL A 165 -16.32 -7.67 -2.15
C VAL A 165 -15.88 -8.82 -3.04
N PHE A 166 -15.41 -8.46 -4.21
CA PHE A 166 -14.66 -9.34 -5.08
C PHE A 166 -13.23 -8.80 -5.15
N ILE A 167 -12.26 -9.60 -4.77
CA ILE A 167 -10.83 -9.28 -4.84
C ILE A 167 -10.14 -10.42 -5.58
N ARG A 168 -9.37 -10.07 -6.60
CA ARG A 168 -8.40 -10.98 -7.21
C ARG A 168 -7.10 -10.22 -7.35
N LYS A 169 -6.04 -10.66 -6.66
CA LYS A 169 -4.71 -10.05 -6.77
C LYS A 169 -4.08 -10.33 -8.13
N ASP A 170 -4.59 -9.65 -9.15
CA ASP A 170 -4.10 -9.69 -10.52
C ASP A 170 -3.78 -8.27 -11.03
N THR A 171 -3.66 -8.10 -12.34
CA THR A 171 -3.30 -6.79 -12.94
C THR A 171 -4.50 -6.04 -13.50
N VAL A 172 -5.73 -6.44 -13.17
CA VAL A 172 -7.00 -5.91 -13.66
C VAL A 172 -7.65 -4.98 -12.62
N ASN A 173 -8.45 -4.02 -13.08
CA ASN A 173 -9.16 -3.07 -12.21
C ASN A 173 -10.59 -3.57 -11.95
N ASN A 174 -10.74 -4.57 -11.10
CA ASN A 174 -12.02 -5.22 -10.79
C ASN A 174 -12.19 -5.57 -9.32
N ASP A 175 -11.37 -4.99 -8.44
CA ASP A 175 -11.41 -5.25 -7.01
C ASP A 175 -12.38 -4.32 -6.27
N GLY A 176 -12.91 -4.82 -5.16
CA GLY A 176 -13.69 -4.09 -4.16
C GLY A 176 -15.17 -4.43 -4.16
N ARG A 177 -16.03 -3.47 -3.77
CA ARG A 177 -17.47 -3.72 -3.58
C ARG A 177 -18.14 -4.26 -4.84
N ASN A 178 -18.86 -5.37 -4.70
CA ASN A 178 -19.50 -6.07 -5.80
C ASN A 178 -20.95 -6.48 -5.45
N ALA A 179 -21.90 -5.58 -5.66
CA ALA A 179 -23.33 -5.84 -5.39
C ALA A 179 -24.08 -6.31 -6.65
N GLY A 180 -23.59 -7.38 -7.29
CA GLY A 180 -24.08 -7.83 -8.61
C GLY A 180 -23.53 -6.98 -9.77
N GLY A 181 -22.42 -6.30 -9.54
CA GLY A 181 -21.69 -5.46 -10.46
C GLY A 181 -20.58 -4.70 -9.73
N ASN A 182 -19.46 -4.46 -10.42
CA ASN A 182 -18.27 -3.80 -9.87
C ASN A 182 -18.58 -2.33 -9.53
N ILE A 183 -18.91 -2.07 -8.26
CA ILE A 183 -19.12 -0.71 -7.74
C ILE A 183 -17.76 -0.04 -7.72
N ASP A 184 -16.83 -0.62 -6.95
CA ASP A 184 -15.43 -0.29 -7.00
C ASP A 184 -14.77 -1.05 -8.17
N ARG A 185 -13.69 -0.48 -8.69
CA ARG A 185 -12.83 -1.06 -9.74
C ARG A 185 -11.39 -0.84 -9.32
N ASP A 186 -11.13 -1.15 -8.07
CA ASP A 186 -9.81 -1.00 -7.49
C ASP A 186 -8.88 -2.08 -8.06
N LYS A 187 -7.60 -1.97 -7.72
CA LYS A 187 -6.59 -2.97 -8.02
C LYS A 187 -5.68 -3.11 -6.81
N VAL A 188 -5.65 -4.30 -6.22
CA VAL A 188 -4.74 -4.64 -5.14
C VAL A 188 -3.51 -5.30 -5.74
N LEU A 189 -2.35 -4.67 -5.62
CA LEU A 189 -1.11 -5.23 -6.16
C LEU A 189 -0.53 -6.34 -5.27
N GLY A 190 0.38 -7.12 -5.84
CA GLY A 190 0.97 -8.27 -5.17
C GLY A 190 1.83 -7.93 -3.95
N ASP A 191 2.34 -6.70 -3.87
CA ASP A 191 3.07 -6.15 -2.72
C ASP A 191 2.16 -5.62 -1.61
N VAL A 192 0.93 -6.14 -1.52
CA VAL A 192 0.01 -5.94 -0.39
C VAL A 192 -0.22 -7.30 0.25
N GLU A 193 0.45 -7.58 1.36
CA GLU A 193 0.49 -8.92 1.96
C GLU A 193 -0.80 -9.30 2.71
N VAL A 194 -1.61 -8.33 3.12
CA VAL A 194 -2.83 -8.59 3.90
C VAL A 194 -4.08 -8.08 3.21
N VAL A 195 -5.06 -8.97 3.02
CA VAL A 195 -6.37 -8.64 2.47
C VAL A 195 -7.44 -8.97 3.50
N VAL A 196 -8.21 -7.96 3.88
CA VAL A 196 -9.37 -8.11 4.76
C VAL A 196 -10.64 -7.85 3.97
N GLY A 197 -11.55 -8.83 3.99
CA GLY A 197 -12.88 -8.78 3.40
C GLY A 197 -13.82 -7.79 4.09
N SER A 198 -15.10 -7.91 3.74
CA SER A 198 -16.23 -7.20 4.34
C SER A 198 -16.92 -8.08 5.39
N ARG A 199 -18.12 -7.72 5.82
CA ARG A 199 -18.94 -8.54 6.74
C ARG A 199 -20.05 -9.30 6.02
N PHE A 200 -19.88 -9.49 4.72
CA PHE A 200 -20.85 -10.08 3.80
C PHE A 200 -20.13 -11.15 2.98
N GLY A 201 -20.88 -11.99 2.26
CA GLY A 201 -20.27 -13.01 1.39
C GLY A 201 -19.30 -12.42 0.36
N ASP A 202 -18.02 -12.65 0.60
CA ASP A 202 -16.92 -12.15 -0.20
C ASP A 202 -16.35 -13.22 -1.15
N THR A 203 -15.56 -12.78 -2.11
CA THR A 203 -14.71 -13.65 -2.92
C THR A 203 -13.34 -13.03 -2.99
N ILE A 204 -12.36 -13.69 -2.38
CA ILE A 204 -10.98 -13.23 -2.28
C ILE A 204 -10.09 -14.32 -2.87
N GLU A 205 -9.41 -13.97 -3.95
CA GLU A 205 -8.39 -14.77 -4.61
C GLU A 205 -7.04 -14.05 -4.48
N GLY A 206 -6.11 -14.64 -3.72
CA GLY A 206 -4.73 -14.20 -3.57
C GLY A 206 -3.88 -14.45 -4.83
N ASP A 207 -2.57 -14.29 -4.70
CA ASP A 207 -1.63 -14.49 -5.80
C ASP A 207 -0.63 -15.65 -5.59
N SER A 208 0.65 -15.45 -5.86
CA SER A 208 1.73 -16.42 -5.66
C SER A 208 2.70 -16.03 -4.53
N ALA A 209 2.49 -14.86 -3.92
CA ALA A 209 3.22 -14.35 -2.78
C ALA A 209 2.57 -14.82 -1.47
N PRO A 210 3.34 -14.91 -0.35
CA PRO A 210 2.78 -15.20 0.96
C PRO A 210 1.79 -14.13 1.41
N GLU A 211 0.57 -14.54 1.73
CA GLU A 211 -0.53 -13.63 2.02
C GLU A 211 -1.30 -13.99 3.30
N ILE A 212 -1.88 -12.98 3.93
CA ILE A 212 -2.87 -13.16 5.00
C ILE A 212 -4.22 -12.72 4.46
N ILE A 213 -5.17 -13.65 4.40
CA ILE A 213 -6.54 -13.40 3.96
C ILE A 213 -7.47 -13.58 5.15
N ASN A 214 -8.28 -12.56 5.42
CA ASN A 214 -9.32 -12.62 6.45
C ASN A 214 -10.67 -12.28 5.82
N GLY A 215 -11.56 -13.26 5.72
CA GLY A 215 -12.92 -13.08 5.20
C GLY A 215 -13.79 -12.19 6.10
N LEU A 216 -13.46 -12.15 7.40
CA LEU A 216 -14.30 -11.64 8.48
C LEU A 216 -15.63 -12.40 8.53
N GLY A 217 -16.75 -11.69 8.56
CA GLY A 217 -18.07 -12.28 8.72
C GLY A 217 -18.68 -12.57 7.36
N GLY A 218 -19.32 -13.70 7.15
CA GLY A 218 -19.97 -13.91 5.86
C GLY A 218 -20.15 -15.35 5.48
N ASN A 219 -20.38 -15.55 4.18
CA ASN A 219 -20.27 -16.86 3.57
C ASN A 219 -19.34 -16.70 2.40
N ASP A 220 -18.06 -16.85 2.65
CA ASP A 220 -17.02 -16.34 1.77
C ASP A 220 -16.50 -17.42 0.83
N ARG A 221 -15.72 -16.97 -0.15
CA ARG A 221 -14.87 -17.82 -0.98
C ARG A 221 -13.45 -17.31 -0.88
N LEU A 222 -12.65 -17.99 -0.10
CA LEU A 222 -11.28 -17.62 0.21
C LEU A 222 -10.32 -18.61 -0.47
N SER A 223 -9.48 -18.10 -1.37
CA SER A 223 -8.42 -18.87 -2.03
C SER A 223 -7.13 -18.08 -1.95
N ALA A 224 -6.11 -18.59 -1.26
CA ALA A 224 -4.85 -17.87 -1.10
C ALA A 224 -3.91 -18.01 -2.30
N GLY A 225 -3.84 -19.21 -2.90
CA GLY A 225 -3.18 -19.38 -4.20
C GLY A 225 -1.85 -20.10 -4.07
N GLY A 226 -0.74 -19.42 -4.35
CA GLY A 226 0.59 -19.93 -4.04
C GLY A 226 1.27 -19.01 -3.04
N GLY A 227 2.23 -19.52 -2.28
CA GLY A 227 2.80 -18.73 -1.19
C GLY A 227 2.99 -19.63 0.02
N ASN A 228 3.17 -19.04 1.19
CA ASN A 228 2.92 -19.74 2.45
C ASN A 228 1.93 -18.85 3.19
N ASP A 229 0.67 -19.23 3.12
CA ASP A 229 -0.44 -18.32 3.34
C ASP A 229 -1.09 -18.54 4.70
N ARG A 230 -1.82 -17.53 5.17
CA ARG A 230 -2.70 -17.66 6.32
C ARG A 230 -4.11 -17.22 5.99
N ILE A 231 -5.06 -18.14 6.05
CA ILE A 231 -6.49 -17.83 5.96
C ILE A 231 -7.08 -17.77 7.36
N VAL A 232 -7.80 -16.69 7.66
CA VAL A 232 -8.59 -16.52 8.87
C VAL A 232 -10.07 -16.59 8.48
N ALA A 233 -10.70 -17.72 8.83
CA ALA A 233 -12.09 -18.09 8.57
C ALA A 233 -12.85 -18.48 9.86
N ASP A 234 -12.21 -18.43 11.03
CA ASP A 234 -12.84 -18.71 12.35
C ASP A 234 -13.75 -17.53 12.79
N ASP A 235 -14.84 -17.30 12.06
CA ASP A 235 -15.83 -16.23 12.29
C ASP A 235 -17.15 -16.72 12.89
N GLY A 236 -17.34 -18.04 13.04
CA GLY A 236 -18.59 -18.67 13.45
C GLY A 236 -19.60 -18.88 12.31
N GLY A 237 -19.21 -18.51 11.09
CA GLY A 237 -19.99 -18.52 9.85
C GLY A 237 -19.85 -19.81 9.06
N PHE A 238 -20.20 -19.80 7.78
CA PHE A 238 -19.90 -20.93 6.88
C PHE A 238 -19.31 -20.37 5.60
N ASP A 239 -18.04 -20.67 5.36
CA ASP A 239 -17.39 -20.33 4.12
C ASP A 239 -17.61 -21.40 3.05
N ALA A 240 -18.03 -20.93 1.87
CA ALA A 240 -18.30 -21.82 0.75
C ALA A 240 -17.00 -22.43 0.19
N VAL A 241 -15.87 -21.73 0.33
CA VAL A 241 -14.53 -22.19 -0.06
C VAL A 241 -13.52 -21.63 0.92
N VAL A 242 -12.67 -22.50 1.47
CA VAL A 242 -11.42 -22.15 2.14
C VAL A 242 -10.32 -23.00 1.50
N SER A 243 -9.48 -22.37 0.67
CA SER A 243 -8.42 -23.05 -0.10
C SER A 243 -7.10 -22.34 0.13
N CYS A 244 -6.17 -23.00 0.80
CA CYS A 244 -4.83 -22.47 1.04
C CYS A 244 -4.01 -22.48 -0.27
N GLY A 245 -4.02 -23.60 -1.00
CA GLY A 245 -3.50 -23.67 -2.36
C GLY A 245 -2.20 -24.46 -2.45
N SER A 246 -1.20 -23.96 -3.16
CA SER A 246 0.01 -24.72 -3.53
C SER A 246 1.23 -24.46 -2.63
N GLY A 247 1.03 -23.73 -1.54
CA GLY A 247 2.07 -23.48 -0.55
C GLY A 247 2.54 -24.74 0.16
N THR A 248 3.53 -24.58 1.03
CA THR A 248 4.07 -25.71 1.83
C THR A 248 4.07 -25.42 3.32
N GLY A 249 3.52 -24.27 3.72
CA GLY A 249 3.48 -23.77 5.07
C GLY A 249 2.20 -22.99 5.34
N ASP A 250 1.12 -23.39 4.68
CA ASP A 250 -0.16 -22.74 4.74
C ASP A 250 -0.90 -23.07 6.04
N ILE A 251 -1.58 -22.07 6.58
CA ILE A 251 -2.33 -22.15 7.83
C ILE A 251 -3.75 -21.67 7.58
N ALA A 252 -4.75 -22.48 7.91
CA ALA A 252 -6.12 -22.01 8.07
C ALA A 252 -6.49 -21.97 9.55
N ASP A 253 -6.91 -20.81 10.05
CA ASP A 253 -7.66 -20.71 11.30
C ASP A 253 -9.14 -20.79 10.93
N ALA A 254 -9.79 -21.91 11.17
CA ALA A 254 -11.13 -22.20 10.67
C ALA A 254 -11.96 -22.95 11.71
N ASP A 255 -13.26 -22.68 11.74
CA ASP A 255 -14.15 -23.33 12.70
C ASP A 255 -14.74 -24.65 12.15
N ALA A 256 -15.64 -25.27 12.91
CA ALA A 256 -16.22 -26.57 12.55
C ALA A 256 -17.20 -26.53 11.36
N ALA A 257 -17.68 -25.36 10.97
CA ALA A 257 -18.55 -25.16 9.82
C ALA A 257 -17.74 -25.20 8.52
N ASP A 258 -16.49 -24.77 8.54
CA ASP A 258 -15.65 -24.69 7.35
C ASP A 258 -14.97 -26.01 7.02
N GLN A 259 -14.55 -26.13 5.76
CA GLN A 259 -13.81 -27.29 5.27
C GLN A 259 -12.56 -26.82 4.51
N PRO A 260 -11.49 -26.40 5.22
CA PRO A 260 -10.25 -25.98 4.59
C PRO A 260 -9.65 -27.08 3.72
N THR A 261 -9.15 -26.68 2.56
CA THR A 261 -8.50 -27.55 1.58
C THR A 261 -7.10 -27.06 1.28
N ASP A 262 -6.21 -28.00 0.98
CA ASP A 262 -4.82 -27.74 0.61
C ASP A 262 -4.00 -26.95 1.66
N CYS A 263 -4.39 -27.01 2.94
CA CYS A 263 -3.67 -26.37 4.05
C CYS A 263 -2.80 -27.38 4.80
N GLU A 264 -1.52 -27.06 5.06
CA GLU A 264 -0.66 -27.90 5.88
C GLU A 264 -1.07 -27.92 7.35
N THR A 265 -1.57 -26.78 7.85
CA THR A 265 -2.04 -26.64 9.23
C THR A 265 -3.47 -26.09 9.24
N VAL A 266 -4.34 -26.71 10.03
CA VAL A 266 -5.68 -26.19 10.33
C VAL A 266 -5.80 -26.05 11.85
N ASN A 267 -5.99 -24.81 12.31
CA ASN A 267 -6.27 -24.47 13.70
C ASN A 267 -7.78 -24.24 13.89
N SER A 268 -8.23 -24.45 15.12
CA SER A 268 -9.63 -24.35 15.56
C SER A 268 -9.73 -23.60 16.88
#